data_AF-A0A953Z9B6-F1
#
_entry.id   AF-A0A953Z9B6-F1
#
_cell.length_a   1.000
_cell.length_b   1.000
_cell.length_c   1.000
_cell.angle_alpha   90.00
_cell.angle_beta   90.00
_cell.angle_gamma   90.00
#
_symmetry.space_group_name_H-M   'P 1'
#
loop_
_entity.id
_entity.type
_entity.pdbx_description
1 polymer ?
#
loop_
_entity_poly.entity_id
_entity_poly.type
_entity_poly.pdbx_seq_one_letter_code
_entity_poly.pdbx_strand_id
1 'polypeptide(L)'
;SMIDYGEGLQIEPFVDVVAEFAIHGWLDPSGASVVGEPTTLVSDADGAWLASSAGADLHVDERTELERATARVANELHSIGYHGPFGVDAFRWVDAEGASRFRVLGELNARFTMGYFVGMQERLGDLLPRWLDP
;
A
#
# COMPACT_ATOMS: atom_id res chain seq x y z
N SER A 1 9.38 20.25 -18.19
CA SER A 1 8.16 19.97 -18.97
C SER A 1 7.03 19.76 -17.98
N MET A 2 5.85 20.31 -18.25
CA MET A 2 4.66 20.02 -17.43
C MET A 2 4.22 18.59 -17.78
N ILE A 3 4.14 17.71 -16.79
CA ILE A 3 3.55 16.38 -16.99
C ILE A 3 2.04 16.59 -16.91
N ASP A 4 1.31 16.38 -18.00
CA ASP A 4 -0.15 16.29 -17.97
C ASP A 4 -0.51 14.96 -17.29
N TYR A 5 -1.07 15.06 -16.09
CA TYR A 5 -1.58 13.90 -15.35
C TYR A 5 -3.01 13.60 -15.79
N GLY A 6 -3.37 12.32 -15.92
CA GLY A 6 -4.76 11.89 -16.16
C GLY A 6 -5.13 11.58 -17.61
N GLU A 7 -4.17 11.51 -18.53
CA GLU A 7 -4.45 11.19 -19.95
C GLU A 7 -4.36 9.69 -20.28
N GLY A 8 -4.11 8.82 -19.29
CA GLY A 8 -4.00 7.38 -19.47
C GLY A 8 -5.25 6.62 -19.03
N LEU A 9 -5.64 5.59 -19.78
CA LEU A 9 -6.62 4.59 -19.35
C LEU A 9 -5.91 3.27 -19.07
N GLN A 10 -6.10 2.74 -17.86
CA GLN A 10 -5.68 1.40 -17.48
C GLN A 10 -6.89 0.47 -17.50
N ILE A 11 -6.74 -0.70 -18.13
CA ILE A 11 -7.76 -1.74 -18.18
C ILE A 11 -7.18 -2.95 -17.46
N GLU A 12 -7.87 -3.42 -16.43
CA GLU A 12 -7.51 -4.61 -15.68
C GLU A 12 -8.63 -5.65 -15.75
N PRO A 13 -8.33 -6.96 -15.60
CA PRO A 13 -9.36 -7.98 -15.47
C PRO A 13 -10.26 -7.70 -14.26
N PHE A 14 -11.57 -7.85 -14.47
CA PHE A 14 -12.52 -7.85 -13.36
C PHE A 14 -12.46 -9.20 -12.65
N VAL A 15 -12.27 -9.18 -11.32
CA VAL A 15 -12.08 -10.37 -10.50
C VAL A 15 -12.90 -10.31 -9.22
N ASP A 16 -13.25 -11.48 -8.68
CA ASP A 16 -14.00 -11.60 -7.44
C ASP A 16 -13.06 -11.44 -6.23
N VAL A 17 -12.93 -10.20 -5.76
CA VAL A 17 -12.14 -9.85 -4.56
C VAL A 17 -12.83 -10.37 -3.31
N VAL A 18 -12.06 -11.05 -2.45
CA VAL A 18 -12.55 -11.65 -1.19
C VAL A 18 -11.90 -11.05 0.06
N ALA A 19 -10.77 -10.35 -0.09
CA ALA A 19 -10.14 -9.58 0.99
C ALA A 19 -9.22 -8.52 0.42
N GLU A 20 -9.14 -7.36 1.08
CA GLU A 20 -8.29 -6.24 0.70
C GLU A 20 -7.32 -5.92 1.84
N PHE A 21 -6.10 -5.52 1.47
CA PHE A 21 -5.01 -5.26 2.37
C PHE A 21 -4.22 -4.03 1.94
N ALA A 22 -3.58 -3.37 2.89
CA ALA A 22 -2.67 -2.27 2.61
C ALA A 22 -1.47 -2.30 3.54
N ILE A 23 -0.30 -1.95 3.04
CA ILE A 23 0.89 -1.67 3.85
C ILE A 23 1.35 -0.25 3.59
N HIS A 24 1.81 0.43 4.65
CA HIS A 24 2.12 1.85 4.62
C HIS A 24 3.57 2.10 5.00
N GLY A 25 4.14 3.17 4.47
CA GLY A 25 5.49 3.57 4.79
C GLY A 25 5.72 5.07 4.69
N TRP A 26 6.88 5.49 5.18
CA TRP A 26 7.45 6.81 5.00
C TRP A 26 8.79 6.65 4.30
N LEU A 27 9.00 7.37 3.21
CA LEU A 27 10.25 7.42 2.47
C LEU A 27 10.97 8.74 2.75
N ASP A 28 12.23 8.68 3.16
CA ASP A 28 13.02 9.88 3.40
C ASP A 28 13.79 10.35 2.14
N PRO A 29 14.33 11.59 2.14
CA PRO A 29 15.10 12.12 1.01
C PRO A 29 16.41 11.37 0.71
N SER A 30 16.95 10.61 1.66
CA SER A 30 18.13 9.75 1.46
C SER A 30 17.80 8.40 0.82
N GLY A 31 16.50 8.08 0.70
CA GLY A 31 16.01 6.82 0.18
C GLY A 31 15.74 5.75 1.25
N ALA A 32 15.97 6.05 2.54
CA ALA A 32 15.63 5.11 3.60
C ALA A 32 14.12 5.15 3.89
N SER A 33 13.51 3.98 4.07
CA SER A 33 12.08 3.85 4.33
C SER A 33 11.80 3.24 5.71
N VAL A 34 10.80 3.79 6.39
CA VAL A 34 10.17 3.19 7.58
C VAL A 34 8.84 2.62 7.13
N VAL A 35 8.64 1.31 7.32
CA VAL A 35 7.42 0.59 6.89
C VAL A 35 6.71 0.03 8.13
N GLY A 36 5.38 0.18 8.16
CA GLY A 36 4.53 -0.33 9.22
C GLY A 36 4.07 -1.78 8.99
N GLU A 37 3.05 -2.18 9.74
CA GLU A 37 2.41 -3.49 9.57
C GLU A 37 1.29 -3.44 8.52
N PRO A 38 1.07 -4.56 7.80
CA PRO A 38 -0.09 -4.69 6.93
C PRO A 38 -1.41 -4.56 7.70
N THR A 39 -2.37 -3.90 7.05
CA THR A 39 -3.75 -3.69 7.53
C THR A 39 -4.74 -4.39 6.63
N THR A 40 -5.89 -4.76 7.16
CA THR A 40 -7.07 -5.12 6.36
C THR A 40 -7.81 -3.85 5.98
N LEU A 41 -8.26 -3.78 4.72
CA LEU A 41 -9.11 -2.72 4.20
C LEU A 41 -10.53 -3.28 4.02
N VAL A 42 -11.52 -2.54 4.50
CA VAL A 42 -12.94 -2.90 4.37
C VAL A 42 -13.61 -1.85 3.51
N SER A 43 -14.18 -2.31 2.40
CA SER A 43 -14.94 -1.49 1.46
C SER A 43 -16.41 -1.94 1.41
N ASP A 44 -17.29 -1.05 0.96
CA ASP A 44 -18.64 -1.44 0.56
C ASP A 44 -18.67 -2.10 -0.82
N ALA A 45 -19.87 -2.45 -1.29
CA ALA A 45 -20.06 -3.13 -2.57
C ALA A 45 -19.70 -2.24 -3.79
N ASP A 46 -19.62 -0.92 -3.61
CA ASP A 46 -19.24 0.03 -4.64
C ASP A 46 -17.73 0.38 -4.56
N GLY A 47 -16.98 -0.26 -3.65
CA GLY A 47 -15.56 -0.04 -3.42
C GLY A 47 -15.24 1.17 -2.56
N ALA A 48 -16.23 1.79 -1.91
CA ALA A 48 -15.96 2.91 -1.01
C ALA A 48 -15.41 2.40 0.32
N TRP A 49 -14.33 3.02 0.79
CA TRP A 49 -13.70 2.68 2.06
C TRP A 49 -14.67 2.88 3.24
N LEU A 50 -14.74 1.87 4.11
CA LEU A 50 -15.49 1.89 5.37
C LEU A 50 -14.57 1.90 6.59
N ALA A 51 -13.51 1.10 6.58
CA ALA A 51 -12.60 0.97 7.71
C ALA A 51 -11.24 0.37 7.30
N SER A 52 -10.25 0.57 8.17
CA SER A 52 -8.98 -0.17 8.17
C SER A 52 -8.72 -0.73 9.57
N SER A 53 -8.22 -1.97 9.65
CA SER A 53 -7.88 -2.62 10.91
C SER A 53 -6.49 -3.22 10.89
N ALA A 54 -5.81 -3.19 12.04
CA ALA A 54 -4.56 -3.90 12.24
C ALA A 54 -4.80 -5.43 12.24
N GLY A 55 -3.71 -6.21 12.17
CA GLY A 55 -3.78 -7.66 12.23
C GLY A 55 -4.30 -8.28 10.94
N ALA A 56 -3.77 -7.84 9.79
CA ALA A 56 -4.13 -8.41 8.49
C ALA A 56 -3.91 -9.94 8.45
N ASP A 57 -4.94 -10.66 7.99
CA ASP A 57 -4.91 -12.11 7.82
C ASP A 57 -4.24 -12.49 6.49
N LEU A 58 -2.91 -12.33 6.46
CA LEU A 58 -2.05 -12.69 5.35
C LEU A 58 -1.34 -14.02 5.63
N HIS A 59 -1.32 -14.90 4.64
CA HIS A 59 -0.39 -16.03 4.63
C HIS A 59 1.06 -15.50 4.60
N VAL A 60 2.01 -16.31 5.10
CA VAL A 60 3.44 -15.95 5.15
C VAL A 60 3.98 -15.56 3.77
N ASP A 61 3.57 -16.27 2.72
CA ASP A 61 4.00 -15.99 1.36
C ASP A 61 3.41 -14.68 0.82
N GLU A 62 2.12 -14.41 1.09
CA GLU A 62 1.45 -13.15 0.71
C GLU A 62 2.08 -11.94 1.41
N ARG A 63 2.36 -12.06 2.72
CA ARG A 63 3.09 -11.04 3.49
C ARG A 63 4.48 -10.78 2.89
N THR A 64 5.23 -11.84 2.59
CA THR A 64 6.56 -11.73 2.01
C THR A 64 6.52 -11.04 0.65
N GLU A 65 5.53 -11.37 -0.19
CA GLU A 65 5.33 -10.74 -1.49
C GLU A 65 4.98 -9.24 -1.35
N LEU A 66 4.08 -8.91 -0.42
CA LEU A 66 3.70 -7.52 -0.12
C LEU A 66 4.88 -6.68 0.37
N GLU A 67 5.68 -7.20 1.30
CA GLU A 67 6.87 -6.53 1.82
C GLU A 67 7.92 -6.30 0.71
N ARG A 68 8.15 -7.30 -0.15
CA ARG A 68 9.07 -7.16 -1.30
C ARG A 68 8.60 -6.12 -2.30
N ALA A 69 7.30 -6.12 -2.64
CA ALA A 69 6.72 -5.11 -3.54
C ALA A 69 6.84 -3.71 -2.93
N THR A 70 6.61 -3.57 -1.63
CA THR A 70 6.72 -2.30 -0.89
C THR A 70 8.14 -1.76 -0.91
N ALA A 71 9.14 -2.62 -0.66
CA ALA A 71 10.54 -2.23 -0.76
C ALA A 71 10.91 -1.80 -2.19
N ARG A 72 10.40 -2.50 -3.20
CA ARG A 72 10.60 -2.12 -4.60
C ARG A 72 9.96 -0.75 -4.89
N VAL A 73 8.71 -0.54 -4.48
CA VAL A 73 8.01 0.74 -4.62
C VAL A 73 8.78 1.89 -3.98
N ALA A 74 9.29 1.71 -2.76
CA ALA A 74 10.09 2.73 -2.08
C ALA A 74 11.33 3.13 -2.91
N ASN A 75 12.04 2.15 -3.48
CA ASN A 75 13.21 2.39 -4.34
C ASN A 75 12.82 3.14 -5.63
N GLU A 76 11.74 2.74 -6.29
CA GLU A 76 11.27 3.38 -7.53
C GLU A 76 10.80 4.81 -7.27
N LEU A 77 10.03 5.05 -6.19
CA LEU A 77 9.63 6.38 -5.74
C LEU A 77 10.84 7.26 -5.45
N HIS A 78 11.84 6.74 -4.73
CA HIS A 78 13.07 7.49 -4.46
C HIS A 78 13.81 7.86 -5.75
N SER A 79 13.88 6.94 -6.72
CA SER A 79 14.59 7.16 -7.99
C SER A 79 14.02 8.31 -8.82
N ILE A 80 12.73 8.62 -8.65
CA ILE A 80 12.05 9.76 -9.28
C ILE A 80 12.01 11.01 -8.38
N GLY A 81 12.72 11.00 -7.25
CA GLY A 81 12.84 12.11 -6.31
C GLY A 81 11.70 12.27 -5.32
N TYR A 82 10.78 11.29 -5.23
CA TYR A 82 9.70 11.31 -4.25
C TYR A 82 10.25 11.02 -2.83
N HIS A 83 9.73 11.76 -1.86
CA HIS A 83 9.90 11.52 -0.42
C HIS A 83 8.60 11.89 0.28
N GLY A 84 8.25 11.16 1.34
CA GLY A 84 6.99 11.31 2.05
C GLY A 84 6.24 10.00 2.29
N PRO A 85 4.96 10.08 2.69
CA PRO A 85 4.15 8.91 3.02
C PRO A 85 3.69 8.17 1.77
N PHE A 86 3.67 6.85 1.81
CA PHE A 86 3.11 6.04 0.73
C PHE A 86 2.35 4.82 1.26
N GLY A 87 1.44 4.30 0.46
CA GLY A 87 0.70 3.06 0.69
C GLY A 87 0.72 2.17 -0.54
N VAL A 88 0.84 0.87 -0.31
CA VAL A 88 0.74 -0.17 -1.33
C VAL A 88 -0.43 -1.07 -0.96
N ASP A 89 -1.39 -1.14 -1.87
CA ASP A 89 -2.59 -1.94 -1.68
C ASP A 89 -2.45 -3.29 -2.40
N ALA A 90 -3.06 -4.31 -1.82
CA ALA A 90 -3.07 -5.67 -2.32
C ALA A 90 -4.41 -6.31 -2.02
N PHE A 91 -4.77 -7.35 -2.77
CA PHE A 91 -6.03 -8.05 -2.55
C PHE A 91 -5.93 -9.52 -2.85
N ARG A 92 -6.80 -10.30 -2.19
CA ARG A 92 -7.04 -11.70 -2.48
C ARG A 92 -8.29 -11.81 -3.33
N TRP A 93 -8.26 -12.67 -4.34
CA TRP A 93 -9.38 -12.93 -5.24
C TRP A 93 -9.50 -14.41 -5.55
N VAL A 94 -10.65 -14.83 -6.09
CA VAL A 94 -10.91 -16.23 -6.46
C VAL A 94 -10.92 -16.34 -7.99
N ASP A 95 -10.14 -17.28 -8.53
CA ASP A 95 -10.11 -17.54 -9.97
C ASP A 95 -11.30 -18.39 -10.46
N ALA A 96 -11.39 -18.57 -11.78
CA ALA A 96 -12.49 -19.31 -12.41
C ALA A 96 -12.56 -20.78 -11.96
N GLU A 97 -11.45 -21.34 -11.48
CA GLU A 97 -11.34 -22.68 -10.93
C GLU A 97 -11.63 -22.74 -9.42
N GLY A 98 -11.94 -21.60 -8.79
CA GLY A 98 -12.24 -21.51 -7.36
C GLY A 98 -11.00 -21.42 -6.46
N ALA A 99 -9.81 -21.24 -7.04
CA ALA A 99 -8.58 -21.12 -6.26
C ALA A 99 -8.34 -19.68 -5.80
N SER A 100 -7.92 -19.55 -4.54
CA SER A 100 -7.50 -18.26 -3.98
C SER A 100 -6.18 -17.82 -4.63
N ARG A 101 -6.14 -16.56 -5.06
CA ARG A 101 -4.99 -15.88 -5.66
C ARG A 101 -4.73 -14.58 -4.92
N PHE A 102 -3.47 -14.15 -4.89
CA PHE A 102 -3.05 -12.91 -4.29
C PHE A 102 -2.52 -11.96 -5.36
N ARG A 103 -2.99 -10.72 -5.35
CA ARG A 103 -2.51 -9.64 -6.21
C ARG A 103 -1.85 -8.60 -5.32
N VAL A 104 -0.52 -8.56 -5.37
CA VAL A 104 0.25 -7.47 -4.80
C VAL A 104 0.26 -6.26 -5.73
N LEU A 105 0.39 -5.06 -5.17
CA LEU A 105 0.49 -3.79 -5.92
C LEU A 105 -0.72 -3.60 -6.85
N GLY A 106 -1.92 -3.71 -6.29
CA GLY A 106 -3.15 -3.31 -6.98
C GLY A 106 -3.19 -1.80 -7.16
N GLU A 107 -2.89 -1.05 -6.10
CA GLU A 107 -2.76 0.40 -6.15
C GLU A 107 -1.51 0.90 -5.40
N LEU A 108 -1.00 2.04 -5.85
CA LEU A 108 0.05 2.81 -5.18
C LEU A 108 -0.48 4.19 -4.85
N ASN A 109 -0.41 4.56 -3.57
CA ASN A 109 -0.88 5.82 -3.06
C ASN A 109 0.28 6.61 -2.45
N ALA A 110 0.86 7.56 -3.19
CA ALA A 110 1.97 8.42 -2.74
C ALA A 110 1.50 9.61 -1.87
N ARG A 111 0.76 9.28 -0.80
CA ARG A 111 0.19 10.23 0.18
C ARG A 111 -0.15 9.50 1.49
N PHE A 112 -0.56 10.25 2.51
CA PHE A 112 -1.26 9.65 3.65
C PHE A 112 -2.60 9.05 3.19
N THR A 113 -2.81 7.77 3.48
CA THR A 113 -4.06 7.05 3.19
C THR A 113 -4.89 6.85 4.46
N MET A 114 -6.14 6.42 4.31
CA MET A 114 -7.08 6.25 5.43
C MET A 114 -6.58 5.23 6.46
N GLY A 115 -5.90 4.17 6.04
CA GLY A 115 -5.31 3.15 6.91
C GLY A 115 -3.93 3.51 7.49
N TYR A 116 -3.34 4.64 7.10
CA TYR A 116 -1.94 4.95 7.39
C TYR A 116 -1.60 4.86 8.88
N PHE A 117 -2.36 5.58 9.72
CA PHE A 117 -2.11 5.61 11.16
C PHE A 117 -2.46 4.31 11.86
N VAL A 118 -3.22 3.41 11.24
CA VAL A 118 -3.49 2.06 11.78
C VAL A 118 -2.29 1.14 11.51
N GLY A 119 -1.74 1.14 10.30
CA GLY A 119 -0.57 0.32 9.97
C GLY A 119 0.74 0.85 10.55
N MET A 120 0.85 2.16 10.76
CA MET A 120 2.09 2.81 11.23
C MET A 120 2.19 2.94 12.75
N GLN A 121 1.21 2.47 13.55
CA GLN A 121 1.13 2.74 15.00
C GLN A 121 2.45 2.49 15.74
N GLU A 122 3.07 1.34 15.52
CA GLU A 122 4.31 0.94 16.20
C GLU A 122 5.56 1.67 15.66
N ARG A 123 5.43 2.38 14.54
CA ARG A 123 6.51 3.09 13.84
C ARG A 123 6.42 4.61 13.95
N LEU A 124 5.34 5.16 14.50
CA LEU A 124 5.18 6.62 14.61
C LEU A 124 6.34 7.28 15.39
N GLY A 125 6.87 6.61 16.41
CA GLY A 125 8.03 7.08 17.17
C GLY A 125 9.28 7.29 16.32
N ASP A 126 9.48 6.47 15.29
CA ASP A 126 10.62 6.56 14.36
C ASP A 126 10.50 7.77 13.41
N LEU A 127 9.27 8.28 13.23
CA LEU A 127 8.96 9.39 12.32
C LEU A 127 8.95 10.75 13.01
N LEU A 128 8.65 10.82 14.30
CA LEU A 128 8.58 12.09 15.04
C LEU A 128 9.80 12.99 14.89
N PRO A 129 11.06 12.49 14.94
CA PRO A 129 12.23 13.32 14.69
C PRO A 129 12.29 13.88 13.26
N ARG A 130 11.72 13.16 12.30
CA ARG A 130 11.77 13.48 10.86
C ARG A 130 10.71 14.49 10.43
N TRP A 131 9.64 14.66 11.21
CA TRP A 131 8.58 15.63 10.93
C TRP A 131 8.82 16.99 11.60
N LEU A 132 9.71 17.04 12.60
CA LEU A 132 9.98 18.24 13.39
C LEU A 132 11.24 19.01 12.95
N ASP A 133 12.01 18.46 12.00
CA ASP A 133 13.22 19.09 11.44
C ASP A 133 13.10 19.19 9.91
N PRO A 134 12.44 20.26 9.39
CA PRO A 134 12.14 20.44 7.96
C PRO A 134 13.35 20.85 7.10
#